data_AF-H1HNL5-F1
#
_entry.id   AF-H1HNL5-F1
#
_cell.length_a   1.000
_cell.length_b   1.000
_cell.length_c   1.000
_cell.angle_alpha   90.00
_cell.angle_beta   90.00
_cell.angle_gamma   90.00
#
_symmetry.space_group_name_H-M   'P 1'
#
loop_
_entity.id
_entity.type
_entity.pdbx_description
1 polymer ?
#
loop_
_entity_poly.entity_id
_entity_poly.type
_entity_poly.pdbx_seq_one_letter_code
_entity_poly.pdbx_strand_id
1 'polypeptide(L)'
;MALCHNYFGSLYEKAHQYDKAISEYETSYQLMKDSKDEWHALNALIALAGISNAMHDEAKTLDYLSRAKPIAERILAKEHLADIYTLYYKHYKRTGDHRTARQGSALAHQPTA
;
A
#
# COMPACT_ATOMS: atom_id res chain seq x y z
N MET A 1 -13.12 -18.94 -2.00
CA MET A 1 -13.59 -17.92 -1.04
C MET A 1 -12.69 -16.69 -1.01
N ALA A 2 -11.40 -16.80 -0.69
CA ALA A 2 -10.51 -15.63 -0.62
C ALA A 2 -10.40 -14.80 -1.93
N LEU A 3 -10.31 -15.46 -3.10
CA LEU A 3 -10.25 -14.75 -4.39
C LEU A 3 -11.48 -13.87 -4.68
N CYS A 4 -12.66 -14.25 -4.16
CA CYS A 4 -13.87 -13.45 -4.28
C CYS A 4 -13.74 -12.14 -3.50
N HIS A 5 -13.13 -12.19 -2.32
CA HIS A 5 -12.83 -11.00 -1.53
C HIS A 5 -11.83 -10.08 -2.25
N ASN A 6 -10.80 -10.61 -2.92
CA ASN A 6 -9.93 -9.76 -3.78
C ASN A 6 -10.73 -9.07 -4.90
N TYR A 7 -11.67 -9.79 -5.51
CA TYR A 7 -12.51 -9.24 -6.57
C TYR A 7 -13.42 -8.11 -6.05
N PHE A 8 -14.12 -8.32 -4.93
CA PHE A 8 -14.95 -7.28 -4.32
C PHE A 8 -14.11 -6.09 -3.82
N GLY A 9 -12.94 -6.37 -3.23
CA GLY A 9 -11.98 -5.34 -2.85
C GLY A 9 -11.62 -4.43 -4.02
N SER A 10 -11.31 -5.01 -5.20
CA SER A 10 -11.00 -4.25 -6.41
C SER A 10 -12.18 -3.45 -6.94
N LEU A 11 -13.39 -3.99 -6.87
CA LEU A 11 -14.60 -3.25 -7.26
C LEU A 11 -14.83 -2.04 -6.35
N TYR A 12 -14.72 -2.21 -5.03
CA TYR A 12 -14.86 -1.12 -4.08
C TYR A 12 -13.74 -0.09 -4.21
N GLU A 13 -12.51 -0.52 -4.46
CA GLU A 13 -11.37 0.36 -4.71
C GLU A 13 -11.60 1.25 -5.94
N LYS A 14 -12.06 0.66 -7.05
CA LYS A 14 -12.42 1.42 -8.27
C LYS A 14 -13.59 2.37 -8.04
N ALA A 15 -14.49 2.05 -7.11
CA ALA A 15 -15.59 2.92 -6.69
C ALA A 15 -15.17 3.95 -5.61
N HIS A 16 -13.88 4.02 -5.26
CA HIS A 16 -13.34 4.86 -4.17
C HIS A 16 -13.97 4.60 -2.79
N GLN A 17 -14.58 3.44 -2.59
CA GLN A 17 -15.14 2.99 -1.30
C GLN A 17 -14.04 2.28 -0.50
N TYR A 18 -13.02 3.05 -0.09
CA TYR A 18 -11.78 2.50 0.46
C TYR A 18 -11.98 1.66 1.73
N ASP A 19 -12.89 2.05 2.62
CA ASP A 19 -13.15 1.27 3.84
C ASP A 19 -13.67 -0.14 3.54
N LYS A 20 -14.56 -0.26 2.56
CA LYS A 20 -15.07 -1.56 2.11
C LYS A 20 -13.99 -2.36 1.38
N ALA A 21 -13.21 -1.69 0.53
CA ALA A 21 -12.11 -2.32 -0.18
C ALA A 21 -11.08 -2.92 0.80
N ILE A 22 -10.71 -2.16 1.84
CA ILE A 22 -9.82 -2.61 2.92
C ILE A 22 -10.41 -3.83 3.61
N SER A 23 -11.68 -3.78 4.03
CA SER A 23 -12.32 -4.92 4.72
C SER A 23 -12.30 -6.20 3.89
N GLU A 24 -12.56 -6.09 2.58
CA GLU A 24 -12.52 -7.24 1.66
C GLU A 24 -11.08 -7.77 1.49
N TYR A 25 -10.11 -6.89 1.24
CA TYR A 25 -8.72 -7.32 1.07
C TYR A 25 -8.11 -7.89 2.36
N GLU A 26 -8.42 -7.33 3.53
CA GLU A 26 -8.00 -7.90 4.82
C GLU A 26 -8.59 -9.29 5.03
N THR A 27 -9.87 -9.48 4.72
CA THR A 27 -10.52 -10.80 4.80
C THR A 27 -9.86 -11.80 3.86
N SER A 28 -9.61 -11.40 2.61
CA SER A 28 -8.88 -12.22 1.63
C SER A 28 -7.50 -12.63 2.15
N TYR A 29 -6.73 -11.68 2.69
CA TYR A 29 -5.43 -11.94 3.24
C TYR A 29 -5.48 -12.89 4.44
N GLN A 30 -6.41 -12.70 5.39
CA GLN A 30 -6.54 -13.58 6.55
C GLN A 30 -6.89 -15.02 6.15
N LEU A 31 -7.68 -15.21 5.10
CA LEU A 31 -8.00 -16.53 4.56
C LEU A 31 -6.82 -17.19 3.83
N MET A 32 -5.86 -16.40 3.35
CA MET A 32 -4.72 -16.89 2.55
C MET A 32 -3.37 -16.88 3.28
N LYS A 33 -3.23 -16.20 4.42
CA LYS A 33 -1.92 -16.00 5.09
C LYS A 33 -1.22 -17.30 5.47
N ASP A 34 -1.99 -18.35 5.77
CA ASP A 34 -1.49 -19.68 6.14
C ASP A 34 -1.60 -20.68 4.97
N SER A 35 -2.00 -20.21 3.79
CA SER A 35 -2.07 -21.00 2.57
C SER A 35 -0.71 -21.12 1.90
N LYS A 36 -0.51 -22.18 1.13
CA LYS A 36 0.64 -22.31 0.21
C LYS A 36 0.55 -21.36 -0.98
N ASP A 37 -0.61 -20.75 -1.20
CA ASP A 37 -0.85 -19.82 -2.30
C ASP A 37 -0.42 -18.39 -1.94
N GLU A 38 0.87 -18.24 -1.73
CA GLU A 38 1.49 -17.01 -1.27
C GLU A 38 1.47 -15.92 -2.34
N TRP A 39 1.42 -16.33 -3.61
CA TRP A 39 1.33 -15.42 -4.75
C TRP A 39 -0.01 -14.66 -4.72
N HIS A 40 -1.14 -15.35 -4.52
CA HIS A 40 -2.44 -14.68 -4.44
C HIS A 40 -2.65 -13.94 -3.11
N ALA A 41 -2.08 -14.44 -2.00
CA ALA A 41 -2.08 -13.72 -0.74
C ALA A 41 -1.41 -12.34 -0.87
N LEU A 42 -0.41 -12.25 -1.74
CA LEU A 42 0.35 -11.03 -1.96
C LEU A 42 -0.45 -9.92 -2.66
N ASN A 43 -1.40 -10.29 -3.54
CA ASN A 43 -2.28 -9.32 -4.21
C ASN A 43 -3.05 -8.48 -3.19
N ALA A 44 -3.54 -9.11 -2.11
CA ALA A 44 -4.26 -8.42 -1.06
C ALA A 44 -3.36 -7.42 -0.30
N LEU A 45 -2.12 -7.82 0.04
CA LEU A 45 -1.17 -6.93 0.71
C LEU A 45 -0.76 -5.73 -0.15
N ILE A 46 -0.51 -5.95 -1.44
CA ILE A 46 -0.17 -4.87 -2.39
C ILE A 46 -1.34 -3.90 -2.54
N ALA A 47 -2.57 -4.40 -2.65
CA ALA A 47 -3.76 -3.56 -2.76
C ALA A 47 -3.99 -2.74 -1.48
N LEU A 48 -3.84 -3.35 -0.30
CA LEU A 48 -3.93 -2.66 0.99
C LEU A 48 -2.86 -1.56 1.12
N ALA A 49 -1.63 -1.82 0.69
CA ALA A 49 -0.57 -0.80 0.63
C ALA A 49 -0.94 0.34 -0.34
N GLY A 50 -1.49 0.01 -1.50
CA GLY A 50 -1.95 0.98 -2.51
C GLY A 50 -3.03 1.92 -1.98
N ILE A 51 -4.07 1.35 -1.34
CA ILE A 51 -5.16 2.11 -0.73
C ILE A 51 -4.65 2.95 0.44
N SER A 52 -3.86 2.37 1.34
CA SER A 52 -3.28 3.11 2.47
C SER A 52 -2.43 4.28 1.98
N ASN A 53 -1.69 4.08 0.89
CA ASN A 53 -0.95 5.15 0.27
C ASN A 53 -1.91 6.20 -0.30
N ALA A 54 -2.97 5.83 -1.01
CA ALA A 54 -3.97 6.81 -1.52
C ALA A 54 -4.65 7.61 -0.40
N MET A 55 -4.86 7.00 0.77
CA MET A 55 -5.42 7.66 1.96
C MET A 55 -4.41 8.46 2.79
N HIS A 56 -3.15 8.54 2.34
CA HIS A 56 -2.05 9.20 3.06
C HIS A 56 -1.72 8.60 4.44
N ASP A 57 -2.10 7.34 4.69
CA ASP A 57 -1.70 6.60 5.89
C ASP A 57 -0.30 6.02 5.69
N GLU A 58 0.71 6.81 6.04
CA GLU A 58 2.12 6.46 5.87
C GLU A 58 2.50 5.20 6.65
N ALA A 59 2.00 5.06 7.88
CA ALA A 59 2.32 3.94 8.75
C ALA A 59 1.80 2.62 8.17
N LYS A 60 0.51 2.57 7.77
CA LYS A 60 -0.06 1.36 7.16
C LYS A 60 0.54 1.04 5.80
N THR A 61 0.85 2.06 5.00
CA THR A 61 1.53 1.86 3.71
C THR A 61 2.83 1.09 3.90
N LEU A 62 3.67 1.54 4.84
CA LEU A 62 4.96 0.91 5.11
C LEU A 62 4.83 -0.46 5.77
N ASP A 63 3.85 -0.64 6.67
CA ASP A 63 3.55 -1.96 7.27
C ASP A 63 3.26 -3.00 6.18
N TYR A 64 2.28 -2.72 5.32
CA TYR A 64 1.88 -3.66 4.27
C TYR A 64 3.00 -3.95 3.27
N LEU A 65 3.75 -2.93 2.84
CA LEU A 65 4.90 -3.13 1.95
C LEU A 65 6.02 -3.95 2.59
N SER A 66 6.29 -3.72 3.88
CA SER A 66 7.34 -4.45 4.63
C SER A 66 7.01 -5.94 4.79
N ARG A 67 5.72 -6.28 4.82
CA ARG A 67 5.22 -7.66 4.86
C ARG A 67 5.18 -8.30 3.48
N ALA A 68 4.80 -7.54 2.45
CA ALA A 68 4.69 -8.03 1.08
C ALA A 68 6.05 -8.35 0.46
N LYS A 69 7.05 -7.47 0.66
CA LYS A 69 8.39 -7.60 0.05
C LYS A 69 9.08 -8.94 0.31
N PRO A 70 9.28 -9.41 1.57
CA PRO A 70 10.01 -10.65 1.82
C PRO A 70 9.29 -11.88 1.26
N ILE A 71 7.95 -11.85 1.19
CA ILE A 71 7.18 -12.94 0.57
C ILE A 71 7.42 -12.93 -0.96
N ALA A 72 7.35 -11.76 -1.60
CA ALA A 72 7.58 -11.61 -3.03
C ALA A 72 8.99 -12.05 -3.46
N GLU A 73 10.00 -11.72 -2.65
CA GLU A 73 11.40 -12.14 -2.86
C GLU A 73 11.53 -13.66 -2.74
N ARG A 74 10.93 -14.27 -1.72
CA ARG A 74 10.99 -15.72 -1.49
C ARG A 74 10.35 -16.54 -2.60
N ILE A 75 9.22 -16.10 -3.14
CA ILE A 75 8.52 -16.80 -4.23
C ILE A 75 8.98 -16.34 -5.63
N LEU A 76 9.97 -15.44 -5.71
CA LEU A 76 10.51 -14.89 -6.95
C LEU A 76 9.45 -14.21 -7.84
N ALA A 77 8.42 -13.60 -7.23
CA ALA A 77 7.35 -12.90 -7.94
C ALA A 77 7.81 -11.53 -8.44
N LYS A 78 8.41 -11.51 -9.64
CA LYS A 78 8.97 -10.29 -10.25
C LYS A 78 7.94 -9.19 -10.49
N GLU A 79 6.72 -9.56 -10.88
CA GLU A 79 5.62 -8.61 -11.12
C GLU A 79 5.24 -7.89 -9.82
N HIS A 80 5.01 -8.65 -8.75
CA HIS A 80 4.71 -8.13 -7.43
C HIS A 80 5.85 -7.27 -6.86
N LEU A 81 7.10 -7.67 -7.08
CA LEU A 81 8.25 -6.86 -6.69
C LEU A 81 8.23 -5.50 -7.39
N ALA A 82 7.93 -5.46 -8.70
CA ALA A 82 7.82 -4.22 -9.43
C ALA A 82 6.72 -3.30 -8.86
N ASP A 83 5.56 -3.87 -8.51
CA ASP A 83 4.46 -3.13 -7.88
C ASP A 83 4.84 -2.60 -6.50
N ILE A 84 5.48 -3.43 -5.67
CA ILE A 84 5.97 -3.05 -4.32
C ILE A 84 6.98 -1.91 -4.43
N TYR A 85 7.96 -2.02 -5.33
CA TYR A 85 8.95 -0.95 -5.52
C TYR A 85 8.31 0.34 -6.07
N THR A 86 7.32 0.21 -6.96
CA THR A 86 6.56 1.35 -7.45
C THR A 86 5.79 2.04 -6.32
N LEU A 87 5.19 1.29 -5.41
CA LEU A 87 4.50 1.83 -4.24
C LEU A 87 5.46 2.50 -3.25
N TYR A 88 6.62 1.88 -2.97
CA TYR A 88 7.68 2.53 -2.18
C TYR A 88 8.12 3.85 -2.81
N TYR A 89 8.37 3.88 -4.12
CA TYR A 89 8.76 5.09 -4.83
C TYR A 89 7.69 6.19 -4.73
N LYS A 90 6.43 5.86 -5.00
CA LYS A 90 5.30 6.81 -4.89
C LYS A 90 5.16 7.37 -3.48
N HIS A 91 5.28 6.50 -2.48
CA HIS A 91 5.23 6.88 -1.07
C HIS A 91 6.37 7.86 -0.72
N TYR A 92 7.62 7.49 -1.00
CA TYR A 92 8.78 8.32 -0.63
C TYR A 92 8.86 9.64 -1.40
N LYS A 93 8.47 9.65 -2.68
CA LYS A 93 8.37 10.88 -3.45
C LYS A 93 7.42 11.86 -2.76
N ARG A 94 6.22 11.39 -2.42
CA ARG A 94 5.22 12.22 -1.76
C ARG A 94 5.67 12.70 -0.37
N THR A 95 6.21 11.83 0.47
CA THR A 95 6.65 12.22 1.83
C THR A 95 7.87 13.13 1.78
N GLY A 96 8.74 13.00 0.77
CA GLY A 96 9.81 13.95 0.46
C GLY A 96 9.25 15.32 0.10
N ASP A 97 8.31 15.39 -0.84
CA ASP A 97 7.68 16.64 -1.29
C ASP A 97 6.98 17.37 -0.13
N HIS A 98 6.25 16.65 0.73
CA HIS A 98 5.62 17.24 1.91
C HIS A 98 6.62 17.79 2.94
N ARG A 99 7.77 17.14 3.11
CA ARG A 99 8.83 17.63 4.02
C ARG A 99 9.45 18.90 3.47
N THR A 100 9.78 18.93 2.18
CA THR A 100 10.32 20.11 1.50
C THR A 100 9.35 21.29 1.54
N ALA A 101 8.05 21.04 1.27
CA ALA A 101 7.02 22.08 1.33
C ALA A 101 6.92 22.71 2.72
N ARG A 102 6.89 21.90 3.79
CA ARG A 102 6.84 22.42 5.17
C ARG A 102 8.08 23.24 5.54
N GLN A 103 9.27 22.82 5.13
CA GLN A 103 10.51 23.55 5.38
C GLN A 103 10.56 24.88 4.61
N GLY A 104 10.14 24.89 3.35
CA GLY A 104 10.06 26.11 2.54
C GLY A 104 9.08 27.13 3.10
N SER A 105 7.91 26.69 3.57
CA SER A 105 6.94 27.57 4.24
C SER A 105 7.46 28.12 5.57
N ALA A 106 8.21 27.33 6.35
CA ALA A 106 8.80 27.78 7.62
C ALA A 106 9.88 28.87 7.44
N LEU A 107 10.66 28.80 6.36
CA LEU A 107 11.67 29.83 6.03
C LEU A 107 11.04 31.14 5.55
N ALA A 108 9.88 31.09 4.88
CA ALA A 108 9.17 32.27 4.40
C ALA A 108 8.48 33.10 5.50
N HIS A 109 8.37 32.56 6.72
CA HIS A 109 7.75 33.25 7.88
C HIS A 109 8.77 33.78 8.90
N GLN A 110 10.07 33.72 8.61
CA GLN A 110 11.05 34.45 9.42
C GLN A 110 10.98 35.93 9.04
N PRO A 111 10.64 36.86 9.97
CA PRO A 111 10.70 38.27 9.68
C PRO A 111 12.16 38.63 9.40
N THR A 112 12.42 39.15 8.21
CA THR A 112 13.69 39.82 7.89
C THR A 112 13.87 40.95 8.91
N ALA A 113 14.87 40.78 9.79
CA ALA A 113 15.32 41.82 10.71
C ALA A 113 15.95 43.00 9.97
#